data_AF-A0A1G7TEJ2-F1
#
_entry.id   AF-A0A1G7TEJ2-F1
#
_cell.length_a   1.000
_cell.length_b   1.000
_cell.length_c   1.000
_cell.angle_alpha   90.00
_cell.angle_beta   90.00
_cell.angle_gamma   90.00
#
_symmetry.space_group_name_H-M   'P 1'
#
loop_
_entity.id
_entity.type
_entity.pdbx_description
1 polymer ?
#
loop_
_entity_poly.entity_id
_entity_poly.type
_entity_poly.pdbx_seq_one_letter_code
_entity_poly.pdbx_strand_id
1 'polypeptide(L)'
;MLKYRELAGRGVAVGILALSLSGCAAVAQLTDEAGNLLENSAGVNDVITADAPFRGSPSEKYADGAAGIAIPEATRVKWFSKTDVAWAYRKAKKLIEARHLDEQTLLGGRPTAYADQLHPRLRKEFLKYLDHKDQDEDTRAWVTSFAPGKVDLVGLVIKVQSTLSPSVKIVENRRELHVTHESRIVYAVKPKGKPGPIQRVMVYDKSVFEFWRERSGGRLNVWQGDHIEGWSANTRCDISDSFYHPDFNLTGSGGTGPAQDPYKEQAKPLKEGECGAVTGV
;
A
#
# COMPACT_ATOMS: atom_id res chain seq x y z
N MET A 1 -22.26 2.71 -59.63
CA MET A 1 -21.54 2.06 -60.75
C MET A 1 -21.66 0.56 -60.60
N LEU A 2 -22.17 -0.07 -61.67
CA LEU A 2 -21.99 -1.44 -62.15
C LEU A 2 -22.07 -2.63 -61.16
N LYS A 3 -23.23 -3.31 -61.26
CA LYS A 3 -23.45 -4.76 -61.12
C LYS A 3 -22.56 -5.55 -62.08
N TYR A 4 -22.34 -6.85 -61.80
CA TYR A 4 -22.50 -8.04 -62.70
C TYR A 4 -22.08 -9.30 -61.87
N ARG A 5 -22.99 -10.24 -61.53
CA ARG A 5 -23.35 -11.52 -62.23
C ARG A 5 -22.26 -12.60 -62.06
N GLU A 6 -22.51 -13.89 -61.77
CA GLU A 6 -23.63 -14.80 -62.05
C GLU A 6 -23.51 -16.15 -61.28
N LEU A 7 -24.67 -16.83 -61.06
CA LEU A 7 -25.04 -18.28 -61.17
C LEU A 7 -24.16 -19.40 -60.56
N ALA A 8 -24.61 -20.62 -60.26
CA ALA A 8 -25.86 -21.32 -59.93
C ALA A 8 -25.45 -22.81 -59.77
N GLY A 9 -26.13 -23.63 -58.93
CA GLY A 9 -25.99 -25.10 -59.07
C GLY A 9 -26.29 -25.94 -57.84
N ARG A 10 -27.34 -26.75 -57.93
CA ARG A 10 -27.88 -27.75 -56.98
C ARG A 10 -26.96 -28.94 -56.72
N GLY A 11 -27.11 -29.59 -55.56
CA GLY A 11 -26.73 -30.98 -55.35
C GLY A 11 -26.97 -31.48 -53.92
N VAL A 12 -28.06 -32.22 -53.69
CA VAL A 12 -28.30 -33.00 -52.48
C VAL A 12 -27.62 -34.37 -52.67
N ALA A 13 -26.87 -34.82 -51.68
CA ALA A 13 -26.48 -36.22 -51.55
C ALA A 13 -26.62 -36.63 -50.08
N VAL A 14 -27.63 -37.45 -49.82
CA VAL A 14 -27.80 -38.22 -48.59
C VAL A 14 -26.94 -39.48 -48.74
N GLY A 15 -25.93 -39.62 -47.89
CA GLY A 15 -25.14 -40.83 -47.76
C GLY A 15 -25.29 -41.39 -46.35
N ILE A 16 -26.06 -42.47 -46.22
CA ILE A 16 -26.03 -43.35 -45.04
C ILE A 16 -24.91 -44.36 -45.29
N LEU A 17 -23.91 -44.39 -44.41
CA LEU A 17 -23.06 -45.56 -44.22
C LEU A 17 -23.00 -45.86 -42.72
N ALA A 18 -23.39 -47.08 -42.37
CA ALA A 18 -23.38 -47.60 -41.02
C ALA A 18 -22.05 -48.28 -40.68
N LEU A 19 -21.87 -48.51 -39.36
CA LEU A 19 -20.95 -49.42 -38.66
C LEU A 19 -19.60 -48.84 -38.22
N SER A 20 -19.48 -48.54 -36.93
CA SER A 20 -18.95 -49.51 -35.95
C SER A 20 -18.90 -48.89 -34.55
N LEU A 21 -19.40 -49.63 -33.55
CA LEU A 21 -19.07 -49.37 -32.15
C LEU A 21 -17.61 -49.78 -31.92
N SER A 22 -16.74 -48.80 -31.75
CA SER A 22 -15.50 -48.97 -30.99
C SER A 22 -15.51 -47.91 -29.90
N GLY A 23 -15.95 -48.32 -28.70
CA GLY A 23 -15.78 -47.54 -27.49
C GLY A 23 -14.30 -47.53 -27.11
N CYS A 24 -13.71 -46.34 -27.11
CA CYS A 24 -12.59 -45.88 -26.26
C CYS A 24 -11.98 -44.60 -26.87
N ALA A 25 -12.79 -43.55 -27.03
CA ALA A 25 -12.25 -42.23 -27.40
C ALA A 25 -12.95 -41.06 -26.68
N ALA A 26 -14.20 -41.24 -26.24
CA ALA A 26 -14.92 -40.18 -25.53
C ALA A 26 -14.64 -40.11 -24.00
N VAL A 27 -13.93 -41.10 -23.43
CA VAL A 27 -13.57 -41.07 -21.99
C VAL A 27 -12.25 -40.30 -21.75
N ALA A 28 -11.37 -40.21 -22.76
CA ALA A 28 -10.11 -39.48 -22.64
C ALA A 28 -10.27 -37.95 -22.77
N GLN A 29 -11.26 -37.47 -23.53
CA GLN A 29 -11.50 -36.03 -23.69
C GLN A 29 -12.18 -35.39 -22.47
N LEU A 30 -13.01 -36.13 -21.75
CA LEU A 30 -13.62 -35.62 -20.50
C LEU A 30 -12.64 -35.62 -19.32
N THR A 31 -11.59 -36.44 -19.36
CA THR A 31 -10.51 -36.41 -18.36
C THR A 31 -9.48 -35.33 -18.64
N ASP A 32 -9.28 -34.91 -19.89
CA ASP A 32 -8.35 -33.81 -20.24
C ASP A 32 -8.94 -32.43 -19.95
N GLU A 33 -10.26 -32.23 -20.13
CA GLU A 33 -10.91 -30.97 -19.73
C GLU A 33 -11.08 -30.88 -18.21
N ALA A 34 -11.42 -31.98 -17.53
CA ALA A 34 -11.44 -32.01 -16.06
C ALA A 34 -10.03 -31.94 -15.45
N GLY A 35 -9.03 -32.54 -16.10
CA GLY A 35 -7.62 -32.48 -15.73
C GLY A 35 -7.04 -31.07 -15.89
N ASN A 36 -7.35 -30.36 -16.98
CA ASN A 36 -6.94 -28.96 -17.16
C ASN A 36 -7.67 -27.99 -16.23
N LEU A 37 -8.94 -28.25 -15.88
CA LEU A 37 -9.65 -27.46 -14.87
C LEU A 37 -9.12 -27.69 -13.45
N LEU A 38 -8.51 -28.86 -13.19
CA LEU A 38 -7.88 -29.20 -11.91
C LEU A 38 -6.37 -28.90 -11.88
N GLU A 39 -5.66 -28.80 -13.02
CA GLU A 39 -4.27 -28.32 -13.06
C GLU A 39 -4.19 -26.79 -13.03
N ASN A 40 -5.27 -26.09 -13.39
CA ASN A 40 -5.45 -24.67 -13.08
C ASN A 40 -5.92 -24.42 -11.63
N SER A 41 -5.96 -25.45 -10.77
CA SER A 41 -6.30 -25.30 -9.34
C SER A 41 -5.18 -24.72 -8.47
N ALA A 42 -4.13 -24.16 -9.07
CA ALA A 42 -3.33 -23.12 -8.42
C ALA A 42 -4.20 -21.96 -7.86
N GLY A 43 -5.45 -21.82 -8.32
CA GLY A 43 -6.35 -20.70 -8.00
C GLY A 43 -7.37 -20.86 -6.87
N VAL A 44 -7.35 -21.88 -6.01
CA VAL A 44 -8.29 -21.93 -4.84
C VAL A 44 -7.69 -21.32 -3.58
N ASN A 45 -6.36 -21.25 -3.47
CA ASN A 45 -5.65 -20.69 -2.32
C ASN A 45 -5.23 -19.21 -2.48
N ASP A 46 -5.34 -18.65 -3.69
CA ASP A 46 -4.90 -17.28 -4.03
C ASP A 46 -6.04 -16.27 -4.21
N VAL A 47 -7.29 -16.65 -3.93
CA VAL A 47 -8.42 -15.72 -4.04
C VAL A 47 -8.41 -14.76 -2.86
N ILE A 48 -8.13 -13.48 -3.13
CA ILE A 48 -8.32 -12.39 -2.17
C ILE A 48 -9.81 -12.28 -1.85
N THR A 49 -10.17 -12.52 -0.59
CA THR A 49 -11.56 -12.44 -0.10
C THR A 49 -11.68 -11.41 1.01
N ALA A 50 -12.90 -10.97 1.32
CA ALA A 50 -13.12 -10.01 2.40
C ALA A 50 -12.67 -10.55 3.78
N ASP A 51 -12.78 -11.86 4.00
CA ASP A 51 -12.41 -12.52 5.25
C ASP A 51 -10.91 -12.83 5.34
N ALA A 52 -10.21 -12.87 4.20
CA ALA A 52 -8.78 -13.11 4.15
C ALA A 52 -8.09 -12.21 3.09
N PRO A 53 -8.14 -10.88 3.26
CA PRO A 53 -7.74 -9.95 2.20
C PRO A 53 -6.23 -9.87 1.97
N PHE A 54 -5.43 -10.46 2.87
CA PHE A 54 -3.98 -10.52 2.78
C PHE A 54 -3.44 -11.91 2.40
N ARG A 55 -4.31 -12.92 2.28
CA ARG A 55 -3.93 -14.31 1.98
C ARG A 55 -3.04 -14.36 0.73
N GLY A 56 -1.93 -15.08 0.83
CA GLY A 56 -1.01 -15.28 -0.29
C GLY A 56 -0.05 -14.10 -0.56
N SER A 57 -0.16 -12.95 0.14
CA SER A 57 0.91 -11.94 0.10
C SER A 57 2.01 -12.23 1.11
N PRO A 58 3.23 -11.70 0.88
CA PRO A 58 4.21 -11.50 1.94
C PRO A 58 3.65 -10.75 3.18
N SER A 59 2.73 -9.81 2.97
CA SER A 59 2.11 -9.02 4.05
C SER A 59 1.22 -9.81 5.00
N GLU A 60 0.81 -11.03 4.64
CA GLU A 60 0.08 -11.93 5.55
C GLU A 60 0.88 -12.17 6.85
N LYS A 61 2.22 -12.18 6.75
CA LYS A 61 3.17 -12.38 7.86
C LYS A 61 3.40 -11.12 8.69
N TYR A 62 2.93 -9.96 8.23
CA TYR A 62 3.05 -8.73 9.00
C TYR A 62 2.07 -8.76 10.17
N ALA A 63 2.40 -8.04 11.23
CA ALA A 63 1.53 -7.93 12.38
C ALA A 63 0.40 -6.93 12.13
N ASP A 64 -0.67 -7.05 12.91
CA ASP A 64 -1.88 -6.26 12.72
C ASP A 64 -1.75 -4.89 13.39
N GLY A 65 -1.98 -3.83 12.61
CA GLY A 65 -2.05 -2.44 13.02
C GLY A 65 -0.87 -2.02 13.89
N ALA A 66 -1.18 -1.45 15.04
CA ALA A 66 -0.19 -0.95 15.98
C ALA A 66 0.81 -2.04 16.43
N ALA A 67 0.45 -3.32 16.45
CA ALA A 67 1.36 -4.40 16.85
C ALA A 67 2.56 -4.55 15.91
N GLY A 68 2.44 -4.12 14.65
CA GLY A 68 3.54 -4.13 13.68
C GLY A 68 4.56 -3.01 13.83
N ILE A 69 4.35 -2.08 14.77
CA ILE A 69 5.30 -1.03 15.12
C ILE A 69 6.07 -1.48 16.36
N ALA A 70 7.10 -2.28 16.13
CA ALA A 70 7.92 -2.82 17.20
C ALA A 70 8.72 -1.70 17.87
N ILE A 71 8.63 -1.61 19.20
CA ILE A 71 9.49 -0.73 20.00
C ILE A 71 10.73 -1.55 20.41
N PRO A 72 11.94 -1.19 19.95
CA PRO A 72 13.17 -1.86 20.39
C PRO A 72 13.43 -1.63 21.88
N GLU A 73 14.30 -2.46 22.47
CA GLU A 73 14.82 -2.16 23.79
C GLU A 73 15.59 -0.84 23.76
N ALA A 74 15.18 0.12 24.58
CA ALA A 74 15.85 1.40 24.69
C ALA A 74 17.20 1.25 25.40
N THR A 75 18.23 1.83 24.81
CA THR A 75 19.56 2.00 25.42
C THR A 75 19.90 3.49 25.49
N ARG A 76 20.89 3.85 26.30
CA ARG A 76 21.40 5.24 26.33
C ARG A 76 22.05 5.55 24.99
N VAL A 77 21.71 6.70 24.39
CA VAL A 77 22.32 7.17 23.15
C VAL A 77 22.99 8.52 23.40
N LYS A 78 24.33 8.51 23.52
CA LYS A 78 25.16 9.69 23.81
C LYS A 78 24.65 10.51 25.00
N TRP A 79 23.99 11.65 24.75
CA TRP A 79 23.50 12.57 25.77
C TRP A 79 22.07 12.26 26.23
N PHE A 80 21.35 11.38 25.52
CA PHE A 80 19.98 10.98 25.84
C PHE A 80 19.99 9.71 26.68
N SER A 81 19.26 9.75 27.80
CA SER A 81 19.15 8.63 28.73
C SER A 81 18.37 7.45 28.12
N LYS A 82 18.46 6.26 28.73
CA LYS A 82 17.60 5.11 28.37
C LYS A 82 16.12 5.49 28.43
N THR A 83 15.72 6.28 29.44
CA THR A 83 14.34 6.78 29.60
C THR A 83 13.92 7.72 28.47
N ASP A 84 14.82 8.59 28.01
CA ASP A 84 14.57 9.51 26.89
C ASP A 84 14.33 8.74 25.59
N VAL A 85 15.19 7.78 25.30
CA VAL A 85 15.07 6.93 24.09
C VAL A 85 13.80 6.10 24.15
N ALA A 86 13.46 5.51 25.30
CA ALA A 86 12.22 4.76 25.48
C ALA A 86 10.98 5.64 25.28
N TRP A 87 11.01 6.89 25.76
CA TRP A 87 9.92 7.84 25.55
C TRP A 87 9.80 8.24 24.08
N ALA A 88 10.93 8.53 23.41
CA ALA A 88 10.97 8.90 22.00
C ALA A 88 10.40 7.79 21.11
N TYR A 89 10.76 6.53 21.34
CA TYR A 89 10.16 5.40 20.61
C TYR A 89 8.65 5.28 20.82
N ARG A 90 8.16 5.42 22.05
CA ARG A 90 6.71 5.41 22.30
C ARG A 90 6.01 6.57 21.61
N LYS A 91 6.64 7.74 21.55
CA LYS A 91 6.08 8.91 20.85
C LYS A 91 6.10 8.74 19.33
N ALA A 92 7.19 8.21 18.77
CA ALA A 92 7.30 7.86 17.35
C ALA A 92 6.24 6.85 16.94
N LYS A 93 6.06 5.78 17.73
CA LYS A 93 4.99 4.80 17.51
C LYS A 93 3.60 5.43 17.43
N LYS A 94 3.26 6.33 18.37
CA LYS A 94 1.98 7.06 18.33
C LYS A 94 1.83 7.98 17.11
N LEU A 95 2.91 8.60 16.65
CA LEU A 95 2.91 9.41 15.44
C LEU A 95 2.65 8.55 14.21
N ILE A 96 3.32 7.39 14.08
CA ILE A 96 3.13 6.44 12.97
C ILE A 96 1.70 5.90 12.97
N GLU A 97 1.15 5.51 14.13
CA GLU A 97 -0.24 5.09 14.25
C GLU A 97 -1.21 6.17 13.78
N ALA A 98 -1.06 7.40 14.29
CA ALA A 98 -1.95 8.50 13.94
C ALA A 98 -1.81 8.94 12.47
N ARG A 99 -0.63 8.74 11.87
CA ARG A 99 -0.31 9.07 10.48
C ARG A 99 -0.89 8.08 9.47
N HIS A 100 -0.87 6.79 9.80
CA HIS A 100 -1.14 5.72 8.85
C HIS A 100 -2.34 4.84 9.20
N LEU A 101 -2.81 4.83 10.44
CA LEU A 101 -3.81 3.85 10.89
C LEU A 101 -5.13 4.48 11.35
N ASP A 102 -5.20 5.82 11.44
CA ASP A 102 -6.42 6.52 11.83
C ASP A 102 -7.48 6.44 10.71
N GLU A 103 -8.59 5.74 10.97
CA GLU A 103 -9.64 5.48 9.98
C GLU A 103 -10.23 6.76 9.39
N GLN A 104 -10.48 7.78 10.23
CA GLN A 104 -11.01 9.06 9.77
C GLN A 104 -10.06 9.70 8.76
N THR A 105 -8.75 9.70 9.03
CA THR A 105 -7.72 10.20 8.13
C THR A 105 -7.63 9.36 6.85
N LEU A 106 -7.61 8.03 6.99
CA LEU A 106 -7.54 7.10 5.85
C LEU A 106 -8.69 7.31 4.87
N LEU A 107 -9.90 7.60 5.36
CA LEU A 107 -11.07 7.85 4.53
C LEU A 107 -11.17 9.30 4.00
N GLY A 108 -10.06 10.05 4.08
CA GLY A 108 -9.94 11.41 3.55
C GLY A 108 -10.50 12.49 4.46
N GLY A 109 -10.84 12.14 5.70
CA GLY A 109 -11.29 13.09 6.71
C GLY A 109 -10.16 13.94 7.28
N ARG A 110 -10.52 14.77 8.27
CA ARG A 110 -9.56 15.68 8.93
C ARG A 110 -8.61 14.89 9.86
N PRO A 111 -7.29 15.00 9.71
CA PRO A 111 -6.29 14.22 10.46
C PRO A 111 -6.05 14.72 11.89
N THR A 112 -7.10 14.67 12.71
CA THR A 112 -7.09 15.20 14.08
C THR A 112 -6.17 14.39 14.99
N ALA A 113 -6.20 13.05 14.88
CA ALA A 113 -5.34 12.17 15.64
C ALA A 113 -3.85 12.51 15.44
N TYR A 114 -3.44 12.75 14.18
CA TYR A 114 -2.07 13.14 13.85
C TYR A 114 -1.74 14.54 14.36
N ALA A 115 -2.60 15.52 14.08
CA ALA A 115 -2.43 16.90 14.53
C ALA A 115 -2.20 16.97 16.05
N ASP A 116 -2.96 16.20 16.84
CA ASP A 116 -2.86 16.16 18.30
C ASP A 116 -1.53 15.58 18.80
N GLN A 117 -0.83 14.78 17.99
CA GLN A 117 0.51 14.30 18.33
C GLN A 117 1.59 15.35 18.09
N LEU A 118 1.36 16.35 17.24
CA LEU A 118 2.37 17.34 16.86
C LEU A 118 2.60 18.37 17.96
N HIS A 119 3.83 18.89 18.01
CA HIS A 119 4.16 20.08 18.79
C HIS A 119 3.26 21.26 18.37
N PRO A 120 2.79 22.14 19.27
CA PRO A 120 1.79 23.17 18.94
C PRO A 120 2.14 24.06 17.75
N ARG A 121 3.42 24.42 17.59
CA ARG A 121 3.88 25.21 16.43
C ARG A 121 3.75 24.41 15.13
N LEU A 122 4.19 23.16 15.13
CA LEU A 122 4.08 22.28 13.94
C LEU A 122 2.62 21.95 13.62
N ARG A 123 1.78 21.75 14.65
CA ARG A 123 0.33 21.57 14.47
C ARG A 123 -0.31 22.76 13.76
N LYS A 124 0.06 23.99 14.15
CA LYS A 124 -0.47 25.20 13.51
C LYS A 124 -0.12 25.25 12.03
N GLU A 125 1.14 24.99 11.66
CA GLU A 125 1.57 24.95 10.27
C GLU A 125 0.89 23.80 9.51
N PHE A 126 0.90 22.58 10.08
CA PHE A 126 0.21 21.42 9.53
C PHE A 126 -1.24 21.73 9.18
N LEU A 127 -2.00 22.32 10.11
CA LEU A 127 -3.41 22.63 9.87
C LEU A 127 -3.64 23.81 8.93
N LYS A 128 -2.69 24.73 8.81
CA LYS A 128 -2.75 25.89 7.91
C LYS A 128 -2.64 25.46 6.45
N TYR A 129 -1.77 24.49 6.18
CA TYR A 129 -1.46 24.00 4.84
C TYR A 129 -2.13 22.67 4.49
N LEU A 130 -3.08 22.22 5.30
CA LEU A 130 -3.82 20.99 5.05
C LEU A 130 -4.75 21.17 3.85
N ASP A 131 -4.66 20.27 2.87
CA ASP A 131 -5.43 20.27 1.63
C ASP A 131 -5.13 21.54 0.78
N HIS A 132 -3.87 21.99 0.82
CA HIS A 132 -3.42 23.17 0.07
C HIS A 132 -3.42 22.90 -1.44
N LYS A 133 -3.66 23.95 -2.24
CA LYS A 133 -3.74 23.81 -3.71
C LYS A 133 -2.37 23.57 -4.35
N ASP A 134 -1.35 24.20 -3.78
CA ASP A 134 0.04 23.93 -4.14
C ASP A 134 0.47 22.63 -3.47
N GLN A 135 0.79 21.61 -4.29
CA GLN A 135 1.13 20.28 -3.80
C GLN A 135 2.43 20.25 -3.02
N ASP A 136 3.36 21.16 -3.31
CA ASP A 136 4.64 21.25 -2.57
C ASP A 136 4.42 21.78 -1.15
N GLU A 137 3.33 22.52 -0.93
CA GLU A 137 2.94 23.02 0.39
C GLU A 137 1.89 22.14 1.08
N ASP A 138 1.23 21.23 0.37
CA ASP A 138 0.09 20.46 0.91
C ASP A 138 0.53 19.46 1.99
N THR A 139 0.15 19.75 3.23
CA THR A 139 0.48 18.89 4.37
C THR A 139 -0.41 17.65 4.45
N ARG A 140 -1.40 17.48 3.55
CA ARG A 140 -2.11 16.20 3.37
C ARG A 140 -1.14 15.06 3.09
N ALA A 141 -0.06 15.30 2.35
CA ALA A 141 0.98 14.33 2.04
C ALA A 141 1.70 13.78 3.29
N TRP A 142 1.56 14.44 4.45
CA TRP A 142 2.17 13.98 5.70
C TRP A 142 1.41 12.83 6.34
N VAL A 143 0.20 12.49 5.86
CA VAL A 143 -0.60 11.37 6.38
C VAL A 143 -1.05 10.46 5.25
N THR A 144 -1.29 9.18 5.54
CA THR A 144 -1.93 8.32 4.55
C THR A 144 -3.41 8.67 4.47
N SER A 145 -3.87 9.08 3.28
CA SER A 145 -5.29 9.33 3.02
C SER A 145 -5.66 8.80 1.65
N PHE A 146 -6.72 7.99 1.57
CA PHE A 146 -7.33 7.66 0.30
C PHE A 146 -8.25 8.79 -0.14
N ALA A 147 -8.43 8.93 -1.45
CA ALA A 147 -9.30 9.96 -2.01
C ALA A 147 -10.71 9.88 -1.40
N PRO A 148 -11.25 10.99 -0.86
CA PRO A 148 -12.51 10.99 -0.14
C PRO A 148 -13.64 10.37 -0.96
N GLY A 149 -14.33 9.39 -0.37
CA GLY A 149 -15.47 8.73 -1.01
C GLY A 149 -15.12 7.78 -2.16
N LYS A 150 -13.85 7.40 -2.36
CA LYS A 150 -13.46 6.46 -3.42
C LYS A 150 -13.33 5.01 -2.95
N VAL A 151 -13.01 4.79 -1.68
CA VAL A 151 -12.71 3.45 -1.13
C VAL A 151 -13.59 3.11 0.07
N ASP A 152 -13.83 1.81 0.25
CA ASP A 152 -14.17 1.21 1.55
C ASP A 152 -12.97 0.39 2.03
N LEU A 153 -12.60 0.50 3.30
CA LEU A 153 -11.64 -0.42 3.95
C LEU A 153 -12.28 -1.80 4.07
N VAL A 154 -11.49 -2.84 3.81
CA VAL A 154 -11.92 -4.24 3.87
C VAL A 154 -11.42 -4.87 5.16
N GLY A 155 -12.36 -5.17 6.06
CA GLY A 155 -12.04 -5.66 7.40
C GLY A 155 -11.51 -4.55 8.32
N LEU A 156 -11.08 -4.95 9.52
CA LEU A 156 -10.53 -4.05 10.54
C LEU A 156 -8.99 -4.10 10.62
N VAL A 157 -8.37 -4.94 9.79
CA VAL A 157 -6.94 -5.25 9.87
C VAL A 157 -6.18 -4.46 8.81
N ILE A 158 -5.19 -3.71 9.27
CA ILE A 158 -4.15 -3.10 8.43
C ILE A 158 -2.86 -3.85 8.76
N LYS A 159 -2.14 -4.35 7.75
CA LYS A 159 -0.90 -5.10 7.97
C LYS A 159 0.29 -4.14 8.07
N VAL A 160 1.10 -4.28 9.13
CA VAL A 160 2.21 -3.36 9.42
C VAL A 160 3.49 -4.13 9.73
N GLN A 161 4.58 -3.70 9.10
CA GLN A 161 5.94 -4.05 9.48
C GLN A 161 6.74 -2.75 9.59
N SER A 162 7.17 -2.40 10.80
CA SER A 162 7.89 -1.15 11.05
C SER A 162 9.04 -1.37 12.02
N THR A 163 10.16 -0.71 11.75
CA THR A 163 11.33 -0.68 12.62
C THR A 163 11.60 0.74 13.10
N LEU A 164 12.21 0.86 14.27
CA LEU A 164 12.66 2.14 14.83
C LEU A 164 14.15 2.05 15.14
N SER A 165 14.92 3.08 14.78
CA SER A 165 16.36 3.16 15.10
C SER A 165 16.72 4.54 15.63
N PRO A 166 17.60 4.64 16.64
CA PRO A 166 17.99 5.92 17.20
C PRO A 166 19.29 6.42 16.58
N SER A 167 19.39 7.72 16.33
CA SER A 167 20.65 8.41 16.05
C SER A 167 20.66 9.77 16.76
N VAL A 168 21.79 10.48 16.72
CA VAL A 168 21.86 11.83 17.29
C VAL A 168 22.48 12.79 16.29
N LYS A 169 21.98 14.03 16.29
CA LYS A 169 22.56 15.16 15.55
C LYS A 169 22.76 16.35 16.49
N ILE A 170 23.69 17.23 16.11
CA ILE A 170 23.78 18.59 16.66
C ILE A 170 23.27 19.52 15.56
N VAL A 171 22.17 20.21 15.82
CA VAL A 171 21.54 21.16 14.90
C VAL A 171 21.55 22.52 15.59
N GLU A 172 22.22 23.53 15.04
CA GLU A 172 22.27 24.88 15.62
C GLU A 172 22.66 24.89 17.12
N ASN A 173 23.71 24.14 17.49
CA ASN A 173 24.16 23.93 18.89
C ASN A 173 23.17 23.23 19.82
N ARG A 174 22.03 22.75 19.30
CA ARG A 174 21.05 21.95 20.02
C ARG A 174 21.33 20.46 19.78
N ARG A 175 21.22 19.68 20.86
CA ARG A 175 21.32 18.22 20.81
C ARG A 175 19.97 17.62 20.46
N GLU A 176 19.94 16.77 19.45
CA GLU A 176 18.72 16.10 18.99
C GLU A 176 18.91 14.58 18.99
N LEU A 177 17.87 13.89 19.44
CA LEU A 177 17.69 12.46 19.28
C LEU A 177 16.79 12.26 18.08
N HIS A 178 17.31 11.63 17.05
CA HIS A 178 16.57 11.32 15.83
C HIS A 178 16.08 9.88 15.95
N VAL A 179 14.79 9.65 15.75
CA VAL A 179 14.22 8.31 15.60
C VAL A 179 13.83 8.14 14.14
N THR A 180 14.60 7.34 13.42
CA THR A 180 14.25 6.93 12.06
C THR A 180 13.30 5.75 12.14
N HIS A 181 12.19 5.83 11.42
CA HIS A 181 11.34 4.68 11.16
C HIS A 181 11.45 4.25 9.71
N GLU A 182 11.31 2.95 9.47
CA GLU A 182 11.14 2.37 8.13
C GLU A 182 9.94 1.44 8.22
N SER A 183 8.88 1.78 7.49
CA SER A 183 7.55 1.19 7.67
C SER A 183 6.96 0.75 6.33
N ARG A 184 6.44 -0.48 6.29
CA ARG A 184 5.57 -0.99 5.24
C ARG A 184 4.18 -1.18 5.83
N ILE A 185 3.19 -0.51 5.25
CA ILE A 185 1.79 -0.55 5.69
C ILE A 185 0.94 -1.01 4.51
N VAL A 186 0.14 -2.06 4.70
CA VAL A 186 -0.72 -2.64 3.65
C VAL A 186 -2.18 -2.54 4.07
N TYR A 187 -2.95 -1.89 3.20
CA TYR A 187 -4.39 -1.70 3.36
C TYR A 187 -5.13 -2.59 2.37
N ALA A 188 -6.17 -3.27 2.84
CA ALA A 188 -7.13 -3.91 1.97
C ALA A 188 -8.28 -2.94 1.68
N VAL A 189 -8.52 -2.63 0.41
CA VAL A 189 -9.54 -1.66 -0.02
C VAL A 189 -10.37 -2.22 -1.16
N LYS A 190 -11.61 -1.74 -1.29
CA LYS A 190 -12.49 -1.98 -2.44
C LYS A 190 -13.15 -0.67 -2.89
N PRO A 191 -13.74 -0.60 -4.09
CA PRO A 191 -14.47 0.59 -4.51
C PRO A 191 -15.63 0.89 -3.56
N LYS A 192 -15.80 2.17 -3.20
CA LYS A 192 -16.85 2.59 -2.27
C LYS A 192 -18.25 2.24 -2.79
N GLY A 193 -19.04 1.56 -1.96
CA GLY A 193 -20.48 1.38 -2.16
C GLY A 193 -20.91 0.60 -3.40
N LYS A 194 -19.98 -0.12 -4.05
CA LYS A 194 -20.28 -0.97 -5.22
C LYS A 194 -19.46 -2.25 -5.20
N PRO A 195 -19.92 -3.33 -5.87
CA PRO A 195 -19.09 -4.50 -6.10
C PRO A 195 -17.81 -4.12 -6.85
N GLY A 196 -16.71 -4.78 -6.51
CA GLY A 196 -15.42 -4.57 -7.14
C GLY A 196 -14.34 -5.42 -6.50
N PRO A 197 -13.16 -5.50 -7.12
CA PRO A 197 -12.07 -6.30 -6.59
C PRO A 197 -11.54 -5.70 -5.29
N ILE A 198 -11.06 -6.58 -4.40
CA ILE A 198 -10.27 -6.19 -3.24
C ILE A 198 -8.83 -6.00 -3.71
N GLN A 199 -8.23 -4.87 -3.33
CA GLN A 199 -6.85 -4.55 -3.65
C GLN A 199 -6.05 -4.30 -2.37
N ARG A 200 -4.79 -4.73 -2.41
CA ARG A 200 -3.80 -4.48 -1.35
C ARG A 200 -2.99 -3.25 -1.75
N VAL A 201 -3.26 -2.10 -1.15
CA VAL A 201 -2.43 -0.89 -1.33
C VAL A 201 -1.30 -0.93 -0.32
N MET A 202 -0.06 -0.83 -0.79
CA MET A 202 1.13 -0.83 0.08
C MET A 202 1.71 0.58 0.09
N VAL A 203 1.98 1.12 1.28
CA VAL A 203 2.71 2.37 1.50
C VAL A 203 4.02 2.04 2.22
N TYR A 204 5.13 2.44 1.61
CA TYR A 204 6.45 2.43 2.22
C TYR A 204 6.80 3.85 2.63
N ASP A 205 7.26 4.01 3.86
CA ASP A 205 7.66 5.29 4.42
C ASP A 205 8.86 5.12 5.36
N LYS A 206 9.91 5.85 5.01
CA LYS A 206 11.14 5.99 5.78
C LYS A 206 11.36 7.45 6.10
N SER A 207 11.15 7.82 7.36
CA SER A 207 11.22 9.21 7.82
C SER A 207 11.85 9.32 9.20
N VAL A 208 12.20 10.55 9.59
CA VAL A 208 12.80 10.88 10.88
C VAL A 208 11.84 11.68 11.75
N PHE A 209 11.74 11.30 13.03
CA PHE A 209 11.21 12.17 14.08
C PHE A 209 12.34 12.74 14.92
N GLU A 210 12.31 14.05 15.13
CA GLU A 210 13.39 14.80 15.78
C GLU A 210 12.98 15.20 17.19
N PHE A 211 13.72 14.69 18.17
CA PHE A 211 13.45 14.91 19.58
C PHE A 211 14.51 15.79 20.23
N TRP A 212 14.07 16.84 20.91
CA TRP A 212 14.97 17.85 21.47
C TRP A 212 14.36 18.50 22.72
N ARG A 213 15.11 19.34 23.41
CA ARG A 213 14.62 20.12 24.56
C ARG A 213 14.86 21.61 24.35
N GLU A 214 13.88 22.44 24.68
CA GLU A 214 14.01 23.91 24.69
C GLU A 214 15.09 24.40 25.64
N ARG A 215 15.19 23.74 26.79
CA ARG A 215 16.22 24.00 27.79
C ARG A 215 16.76 22.69 28.33
N SER A 216 18.01 22.73 28.81
CA SER A 216 18.58 21.60 29.52
C SER A 216 17.67 21.17 30.68
N GLY A 217 17.41 19.87 30.80
CA GLY A 217 16.50 19.29 31.79
C GLY A 217 15.00 19.52 31.56
N GLY A 218 14.58 20.17 30.46
CA GLY A 218 13.17 20.32 30.08
C GLY A 218 12.54 19.00 29.59
N ARG A 219 11.31 19.01 29.06
CA ARG A 219 10.71 17.82 28.41
C ARG A 219 11.22 17.67 26.97
N LEU A 220 11.16 16.45 26.43
CA LEU A 220 11.39 16.24 25.00
C LEU A 220 10.19 16.74 24.21
N ASN A 221 10.47 17.57 23.21
CA ASN A 221 9.57 17.95 22.14
C ASN A 221 9.82 17.04 20.94
N VAL A 222 8.92 17.09 19.95
CA VAL A 222 9.05 16.34 18.70
C VAL A 222 8.70 17.22 17.51
N TRP A 223 9.52 17.16 16.46
CA TRP A 223 9.17 17.59 15.11
C TRP A 223 9.13 16.40 14.17
N GLN A 224 8.35 16.54 13.10
CA GLN A 224 8.56 15.76 11.89
C GLN A 224 9.83 16.33 11.24
N GLY A 225 10.84 15.47 11.06
CA GLY A 225 12.10 15.82 10.42
C GLY A 225 12.12 15.37 8.97
N ASP A 226 13.31 15.01 8.50
CA ASP A 226 13.57 14.58 7.12
C ASP A 226 12.67 13.40 6.70
N HIS A 227 11.97 13.55 5.56
CA HIS A 227 11.41 12.44 4.79
C HIS A 227 12.54 11.85 3.94
N ILE A 228 12.99 10.63 4.25
CA ILE A 228 14.15 10.02 3.60
C ILE A 228 13.72 9.36 2.29
N GLU A 229 12.64 8.59 2.33
CA GLU A 229 12.13 7.83 1.18
C GLU A 229 10.67 7.45 1.42
N GLY A 230 9.83 7.57 0.40
CA GLY A 230 8.44 7.14 0.47
C GLY A 230 7.90 6.83 -0.91
N TRP A 231 7.11 5.77 -1.00
CA TRP A 231 6.43 5.37 -2.24
C TRP A 231 5.26 4.45 -1.91
N SER A 232 4.43 4.19 -2.90
CA SER A 232 3.29 3.29 -2.75
C SER A 232 3.11 2.42 -3.97
N ALA A 233 2.41 1.30 -3.78
CA ALA A 233 2.08 0.36 -4.83
C ALA A 233 0.56 0.16 -4.91
N ASN A 234 0.08 -0.24 -6.09
CA ASN A 234 -1.34 -0.44 -6.39
C ASN A 234 -2.20 0.84 -6.25
N THR A 235 -1.57 2.00 -6.46
CA THR A 235 -2.23 3.30 -6.65
C THR A 235 -1.96 3.79 -8.06
N ARG A 236 -2.83 4.68 -8.55
CA ARG A 236 -2.63 5.41 -9.80
C ARG A 236 -1.47 6.39 -9.69
N CYS A 237 -0.76 6.58 -10.80
CA CYS A 237 0.35 7.53 -10.91
C CYS A 237 -0.03 8.83 -11.62
N ASP A 238 -1.15 8.85 -12.35
CA ASP A 238 -1.59 9.99 -13.15
C ASP A 238 -2.32 11.07 -12.34
N ILE A 239 -2.41 10.89 -11.02
CA ILE A 239 -3.09 11.79 -10.10
C ILE A 239 -2.09 12.22 -9.03
N SER A 240 -1.96 13.53 -8.84
CA SER A 240 -1.11 14.15 -7.83
C SER A 240 -1.93 15.20 -7.07
N ASP A 241 -2.74 14.71 -6.13
CA ASP A 241 -3.62 15.53 -5.27
C ASP A 241 -3.43 15.21 -3.78
N SER A 242 -2.25 14.69 -3.40
CA SER A 242 -1.89 14.25 -2.05
C SER A 242 -2.77 13.13 -1.45
N PHE A 243 -3.71 12.56 -2.23
CA PHE A 243 -4.45 11.36 -1.87
C PHE A 243 -3.98 10.13 -2.65
N TYR A 244 -4.10 8.95 -2.03
CA TYR A 244 -3.95 7.69 -2.74
C TYR A 244 -5.23 7.34 -3.51
N HIS A 245 -5.08 6.95 -4.77
CA HIS A 245 -6.16 6.54 -5.66
C HIS A 245 -5.91 5.10 -6.10
N PRO A 246 -6.47 4.08 -5.40
CA PRO A 246 -6.22 2.69 -5.75
C PRO A 246 -6.64 2.36 -7.18
N ASP A 247 -5.81 1.59 -7.88
CA ASP A 247 -6.11 1.15 -9.24
C ASP A 247 -6.87 -0.18 -9.25
N PHE A 248 -8.19 -0.09 -9.17
CA PHE A 248 -9.06 -1.26 -9.20
C PHE A 248 -9.13 -1.97 -10.57
N ASN A 249 -8.47 -1.44 -11.61
CA ASN A 249 -8.30 -2.15 -12.87
C ASN A 249 -7.11 -3.12 -12.71
N LEU A 250 -7.41 -4.35 -12.30
CA LEU A 250 -6.43 -5.42 -11.98
C LEU A 250 -5.55 -5.89 -13.16
N THR A 251 -5.46 -5.11 -14.25
CA THR A 251 -4.67 -5.44 -15.44
C THR A 251 -3.18 -5.17 -15.28
N GLY A 252 -2.74 -4.65 -14.12
CA GLY A 252 -1.32 -4.36 -13.85
C GLY A 252 -0.70 -3.31 -14.79
N SER A 253 -1.53 -2.62 -15.57
CA SER A 253 -1.15 -1.77 -16.69
C SER A 253 -0.98 -0.30 -16.31
N GLY A 254 -1.05 0.05 -15.02
CA GLY A 254 -1.00 1.44 -14.56
C GLY A 254 0.37 2.10 -14.75
N GLY A 255 1.45 1.32 -14.73
CA GLY A 255 2.82 1.82 -14.89
C GLY A 255 3.51 1.29 -16.14
N THR A 256 4.16 2.19 -16.89
CA THR A 256 5.00 1.85 -18.05
C THR A 256 6.49 1.69 -17.67
N GLY A 257 6.83 1.96 -16.41
CA GLY A 257 8.16 1.83 -15.86
C GLY A 257 8.53 0.39 -15.44
N PRO A 258 9.72 0.21 -14.85
CA PRO A 258 10.21 -1.11 -14.45
C PRO A 258 9.24 -1.83 -13.50
N ALA A 259 9.18 -3.16 -13.62
CA ALA A 259 8.49 -4.02 -12.68
C ALA A 259 9.15 -3.96 -11.29
N GLN A 260 8.36 -3.71 -10.24
CA GLN A 260 8.81 -3.60 -8.85
C GLN A 260 8.00 -4.54 -7.95
N ASP A 261 8.71 -5.27 -7.10
CA ASP A 261 8.11 -6.04 -6.00
C ASP A 261 7.99 -5.11 -4.78
N PRO A 262 6.78 -4.76 -4.33
CA PRO A 262 6.57 -3.82 -3.24
C PRO A 262 7.01 -4.37 -1.88
N TYR A 263 7.24 -5.67 -1.77
CA TYR A 263 7.66 -6.34 -0.53
C TYR A 263 9.16 -6.61 -0.49
N LYS A 264 9.88 -6.40 -1.60
CA LYS A 264 11.32 -6.61 -1.66
C LYS A 264 12.06 -5.58 -0.80
N GLU A 265 12.83 -6.10 0.16
CA GLU A 265 13.73 -5.26 0.95
C GLU A 265 14.82 -4.66 0.06
N GLN A 266 15.14 -3.39 0.30
CA GLN A 266 16.20 -2.66 -0.41
C GLN A 266 16.02 -2.65 -1.94
N ALA A 267 14.77 -2.73 -2.41
CA ALA A 267 14.46 -2.44 -3.81
C ALA A 267 14.99 -1.03 -4.15
N LYS A 268 15.58 -0.88 -5.34
CA LYS A 268 16.02 0.44 -5.77
C LYS A 268 14.78 1.30 -5.98
N PRO A 269 14.71 2.51 -5.37
CA PRO A 269 13.59 3.41 -5.63
C PRO A 269 13.54 3.73 -7.12
N LEU A 270 12.32 3.87 -7.62
CA LEU A 270 12.09 4.44 -8.93
C LEU A 270 12.60 5.89 -8.95
N LYS A 271 12.98 6.38 -10.12
CA LYS A 271 13.34 7.80 -10.25
C LYS A 271 12.09 8.64 -10.06
N GLU A 272 12.30 9.90 -9.68
CA GLU A 272 11.22 10.88 -9.63
C GLU A 272 10.48 10.94 -10.98
N GLY A 273 9.15 10.88 -10.91
CA GLY A 273 8.27 10.85 -12.09
C GLY A 273 8.13 9.49 -12.78
N GLU A 274 8.84 8.44 -12.35
CA GLU A 274 8.63 7.09 -12.88
C GLU A 274 7.43 6.40 -12.22
N CYS A 275 6.59 5.77 -13.03
CA CYS A 275 5.48 4.93 -12.59
C CYS A 275 5.74 3.46 -12.98
N GLY A 276 6.12 2.63 -12.01
CA GLY A 276 6.45 1.23 -12.23
C GLY A 276 5.23 0.31 -12.30
N ALA A 277 5.39 -0.84 -12.97
CA ALA A 277 4.45 -1.95 -12.86
C ALA A 277 4.70 -2.72 -11.54
N VAL A 278 3.64 -3.27 -10.92
CA VAL A 278 3.75 -4.02 -9.66
C VAL A 278 3.84 -5.52 -9.94
N THR A 279 4.78 -6.22 -9.30
CA THR A 279 4.88 -7.69 -9.30
C THR A 279 4.77 -8.26 -7.88
N GLY A 280 4.52 -9.57 -7.74
CA GLY A 280 4.52 -10.24 -6.43
C GLY A 280 3.32 -9.92 -5.53
N VAL A 281 2.11 -9.93 -6.10
CA VAL A 281 0.86 -9.46 -5.45
C VAL A 281 0.37 -10.39 -4.34
#